data_AF-A0A838F8Y8-F1
#
_entry.id   AF-A0A838F8Y8-F1
#
_cell.length_a   1.000
_cell.length_b   1.000
_cell.length_c   1.000
_cell.angle_alpha   90.00
_cell.angle_beta   90.00
_cell.angle_gamma   90.00
#
_symmetry.space_group_name_H-M   'P 1'
#
loop_
_entity.id
_entity.type
_entity.pdbx_description
1 polymer ?
#
loop_
_entity_poly.entity_id
_entity_poly.type
_entity_poly.pdbx_seq_one_letter_code
_entity_poly.pdbx_strand_id
1 'polypeptide(L)'
;MASIKNFSLFLFWTFLILYLSFSPIKGWPQPTIFQKLYLDKVVHIVMYAVLGLLLLRSIFIQRKKQTLRFETICYALIFASTIGIAVEFLQPVLTMYRKFEWMDMVANTAGVLLGLYIFKWLRSRRYFDLNIL
;
A
#
# COMPACT_ATOMS: atom_id res chain seq x y z
N MET A 1 -3.18 -19.60 13.62
CA MET A 1 -2.40 -18.42 14.09
C MET A 1 -1.81 -17.60 12.94
N ALA A 2 -1.09 -18.19 11.98
CA ALA A 2 -0.46 -17.45 10.87
C ALA A 2 -1.45 -16.58 10.04
N SER A 3 -2.65 -17.09 9.75
CA SER A 3 -3.70 -16.35 9.02
C SER A 3 -4.09 -15.03 9.71
N ILE A 4 -4.30 -15.07 11.03
CA ILE A 4 -4.71 -13.91 11.82
C ILE A 4 -3.58 -12.87 11.87
N LYS A 5 -2.33 -13.31 12.10
CA LYS A 5 -1.15 -12.42 12.15
C LYS A 5 -0.94 -11.66 10.83
N ASN A 6 -1.17 -12.33 9.71
CA ASN A 6 -1.02 -11.73 8.38
C ASN A 6 -2.08 -10.66 8.11
N PHE A 7 -3.32 -10.96 8.49
CA PHE A 7 -4.40 -10.00 8.37
C PHE A 7 -4.20 -8.81 9.31
N SER A 8 -3.72 -9.02 10.54
CA SER A 8 -3.41 -7.93 11.46
C SER A 8 -2.28 -7.03 10.96
N LEU A 9 -1.27 -7.59 10.28
CA LEU A 9 -0.19 -6.80 9.68
C LEU A 9 -0.71 -5.90 8.54
N PHE A 10 -1.59 -6.44 7.69
CA PHE A 10 -2.28 -5.66 6.67
C PHE A 10 -3.11 -4.51 7.28
N LEU A 11 -3.88 -4.80 8.33
CA LEU A 11 -4.69 -3.79 9.02
C LEU A 11 -3.82 -2.71 9.66
N PHE A 12 -2.78 -3.11 10.39
CA PHE A 12 -1.83 -2.19 10.99
C PHE A 12 -1.22 -1.26 9.94
N TRP A 13 -0.76 -1.80 8.81
CA TRP A 13 -0.19 -0.99 7.75
C TRP A 13 -1.21 -0.05 7.12
N THR A 14 -2.46 -0.50 6.96
CA THR A 14 -3.56 0.35 6.47
C THR A 14 -3.80 1.54 7.42
N PHE A 15 -3.88 1.30 8.72
CA PHE A 15 -4.04 2.37 9.70
C PHE A 15 -2.83 3.31 9.76
N LEU A 16 -1.62 2.78 9.58
CA LEU A 16 -0.41 3.60 9.47
C LEU A 16 -0.48 4.51 8.24
N ILE A 17 -0.92 4.00 7.09
CA ILE A 17 -1.13 4.82 5.88
C ILE A 17 -2.13 5.93 6.17
N LEU A 18 -3.30 5.61 6.72
CA LEU A 18 -4.31 6.61 7.06
C LEU A 18 -3.73 7.68 7.99
N TYR A 19 -3.06 7.28 9.07
CA TYR A 19 -2.42 8.21 10.00
C TYR A 19 -1.42 9.13 9.27
N LEU A 20 -0.51 8.58 8.47
CA LEU A 20 0.51 9.35 7.76
C LEU A 20 -0.10 10.30 6.72
N SER A 21 -1.08 9.83 5.94
CA SER A 21 -1.74 10.62 4.90
C SER A 21 -2.52 11.81 5.46
N PHE A 22 -3.13 11.67 6.63
CA PHE A 22 -3.85 12.77 7.29
C PHE A 22 -2.99 13.57 8.26
N SER A 23 -1.76 13.13 8.59
CA SER A 23 -0.89 13.86 9.50
C SER A 23 -0.36 15.16 8.87
N PRO A 24 -0.20 16.24 9.68
CA PRO A 24 0.47 17.43 9.22
C PRO A 24 1.98 17.17 9.24
N ILE A 25 2.68 17.64 8.20
CA ILE A 25 4.14 17.64 8.17
C ILE A 25 4.62 18.80 9.05
N LYS A 26 4.69 18.59 10.36
CA LYS A 26 5.22 19.59 11.33
C LYS A 26 6.66 19.24 11.69
N GLY A 27 7.53 20.24 11.71
CA GLY A 27 8.90 20.12 12.25
C GLY A 27 9.95 19.53 11.30
N TRP A 28 9.61 19.25 10.04
CA TRP A 28 10.60 18.88 9.04
C TRP A 28 11.26 20.15 8.46
N PRO A 29 12.59 20.15 8.21
CA PRO A 29 13.21 21.25 7.48
C PRO A 29 12.44 21.43 6.16
N GLN A 30 12.14 22.68 5.82
CA GLN A 30 11.33 23.01 4.64
C GLN A 30 11.92 22.27 3.42
N PRO A 31 11.22 21.26 2.88
CA PRO A 31 11.78 20.46 1.82
C PRO A 31 11.98 21.34 0.59
N THR A 32 13.09 21.12 -0.12
CA THR A 32 13.27 21.76 -1.43
C THR A 32 12.10 21.39 -2.34
N ILE A 33 11.80 22.19 -3.37
CA ILE A 33 10.74 21.88 -4.34
C ILE A 33 10.94 20.46 -4.91
N PHE A 34 12.20 20.06 -5.14
CA PHE A 34 12.56 18.72 -5.58
C PHE A 34 12.19 17.64 -4.55
N GLN A 35 12.54 17.82 -3.27
CA GLN A 35 12.14 16.89 -2.22
C GLN A 35 10.63 16.80 -2.08
N LYS A 36 9.94 17.93 -2.16
CA LYS A 36 8.48 17.99 -2.05
C LYS A 36 7.78 17.26 -3.21
N LEU A 37 8.34 17.29 -4.41
CA LEU A 37 7.72 16.67 -5.59
C LEU A 37 8.11 15.20 -5.75
N TYR A 38 9.39 14.84 -5.61
CA TYR A 38 9.86 13.49 -5.92
C TYR A 38 9.84 12.55 -4.71
N LEU A 39 10.28 13.02 -3.55
CA LEU A 39 10.34 12.17 -2.36
C LEU A 39 8.95 11.76 -1.89
N ASP A 40 8.01 12.70 -1.94
CA ASP A 40 6.60 12.48 -1.61
C ASP A 40 6.00 11.35 -2.46
N LYS A 41 6.14 11.40 -3.78
CA LYS A 41 5.63 10.36 -4.69
C LYS A 41 6.30 9.01 -4.50
N VAL A 42 7.61 9.00 -4.17
CA VAL A 42 8.31 7.76 -3.81
C VAL A 42 7.74 7.16 -2.52
N VAL A 43 7.47 7.98 -1.52
CA VAL A 43 6.85 7.53 -0.25
C VAL A 43 5.47 6.92 -0.53
N HIS A 44 4.65 7.56 -1.36
CA HIS A 44 3.35 7.01 -1.79
C HIS A 44 3.51 5.65 -2.51
N ILE A 45 4.43 5.53 -3.48
CA ILE A 45 4.72 4.26 -4.16
C ILE A 45 5.11 3.17 -3.15
N VAL A 46 6.02 3.46 -2.22
CA VAL A 46 6.50 2.48 -1.23
C VAL A 46 5.38 2.06 -0.28
N MET A 47 4.64 3.03 0.28
CA MET A 47 3.53 2.77 1.20
C MET A 47 2.49 1.84 0.57
N TYR A 48 2.09 2.12 -0.66
CA TYR A 48 1.07 1.34 -1.35
C TYR A 48 1.62 0.03 -1.95
N ALA A 49 2.92 -0.07 -2.23
CA ALA A 49 3.55 -1.35 -2.56
C ALA A 49 3.53 -2.32 -1.37
N VAL A 50 3.85 -1.85 -0.18
CA VAL A 50 3.74 -2.67 1.03
C VAL A 50 2.28 -3.05 1.29
N LEU A 51 1.33 -2.12 1.10
CA LEU A 51 -0.10 -2.40 1.23
C LEU A 51 -0.57 -3.51 0.28
N GLY A 52 -0.25 -3.39 -1.02
CA GLY A 52 -0.62 -4.38 -2.04
C GLY A 52 0.00 -5.75 -1.77
N LEU A 53 1.27 -5.79 -1.36
CA LEU A 53 1.98 -7.01 -0.98
C LEU A 53 1.31 -7.69 0.23
N LEU A 54 1.06 -6.95 1.31
CA LEU A 54 0.46 -7.47 2.54
C LEU A 54 -0.97 -7.96 2.31
N LEU A 55 -1.77 -7.22 1.54
CA LEU A 55 -3.13 -7.61 1.19
C LEU A 55 -3.12 -8.93 0.41
N LEU A 56 -2.33 -9.03 -0.65
CA LEU A 56 -2.26 -10.23 -1.47
C LEU A 56 -1.73 -11.43 -0.68
N ARG A 57 -0.73 -11.23 0.18
CA ARG A 57 -0.21 -12.24 1.11
C ARG A 57 -1.31 -12.72 2.06
N SER A 58 -2.06 -11.80 2.66
CA SER A 58 -3.13 -12.14 3.61
C SER A 58 -4.22 -13.01 2.98
N ILE A 59 -4.67 -12.65 1.76
CA ILE A 59 -5.69 -13.42 1.02
C ILE A 59 -5.15 -14.78 0.62
N PHE A 60 -3.90 -14.84 0.17
CA PHE A 60 -3.25 -16.09 -0.24
C PHE A 60 -3.17 -17.09 0.90
N ILE A 61 -2.69 -16.67 2.08
CA ILE A 61 -2.57 -17.50 3.28
C ILE A 61 -3.95 -17.93 3.79
N GLN A 62 -4.93 -17.01 3.84
CA GLN A 62 -6.29 -17.32 4.30
C GLN A 62 -6.96 -18.38 3.43
N ARG A 63 -6.82 -18.29 2.11
CA ARG A 63 -7.45 -19.22 1.17
C ARG A 63 -6.75 -20.59 1.10
N LYS A 64 -5.59 -20.77 1.77
CA LYS A 64 -4.73 -21.97 1.69
C LYS A 64 -4.51 -22.46 0.25
N LYS A 65 -4.50 -21.55 -0.73
CA LYS A 65 -4.44 -21.91 -2.15
C LYS A 65 -3.00 -22.18 -2.54
N GLN A 66 -2.77 -23.24 -3.31
CA GLN A 66 -1.46 -23.50 -3.91
C GLN A 66 -1.15 -22.51 -5.05
N THR A 67 -2.19 -22.08 -5.78
CA THR A 67 -2.06 -21.20 -6.96
C THR A 67 -2.69 -19.84 -6.74
N LEU A 68 -2.05 -18.79 -7.29
CA LEU A 68 -2.50 -17.41 -7.18
C LEU A 68 -3.29 -17.15 -8.46
N ARG A 69 -4.61 -17.07 -8.32
CA ARG A 69 -5.48 -16.87 -9.47
C ARG A 69 -5.53 -15.40 -9.85
N PHE A 70 -5.74 -15.13 -11.13
CA PHE A 70 -5.79 -13.78 -11.68
C PHE A 70 -6.84 -12.91 -10.97
N GLU A 71 -8.01 -13.47 -10.65
CA GLU A 71 -9.09 -12.75 -9.96
C GLU A 71 -8.67 -12.30 -8.56
N THR A 72 -7.77 -13.03 -7.90
CA THR A 72 -7.25 -12.64 -6.57
C THR A 72 -6.30 -11.44 -6.70
N ILE A 73 -5.51 -11.38 -7.77
CA ILE A 73 -4.63 -10.24 -8.07
C ILE A 73 -5.49 -9.02 -8.42
N CYS A 74 -6.50 -9.18 -9.28
CA CYS A 74 -7.41 -8.09 -9.65
C CYS A 74 -8.16 -7.55 -8.44
N TYR A 75 -8.66 -8.42 -7.57
CA TYR A 75 -9.30 -7.99 -6.33
C TYR A 75 -8.36 -7.18 -5.45
N ALA A 76 -7.13 -7.65 -5.23
CA ALA A 76 -6.16 -6.93 -4.41
C ALA A 76 -5.77 -5.58 -5.01
N LEU A 77 -5.63 -5.51 -6.34
CA LEU A 77 -5.38 -4.27 -7.07
C LEU A 77 -6.50 -3.26 -6.85
N ILE A 78 -7.74 -3.65 -7.18
CA ILE A 78 -8.91 -2.77 -7.08
C ILE A 78 -9.09 -2.30 -5.64
N PHE A 79 -9.02 -3.22 -4.67
CA PHE A 79 -9.26 -2.89 -3.27
C PHE A 79 -8.21 -1.94 -2.70
N ALA A 80 -6.92 -2.21 -2.90
CA ALA A 80 -5.85 -1.34 -2.39
C ALA A 80 -5.80 0.01 -3.12
N SER A 81 -6.04 0.04 -4.43
CA SER A 81 -6.13 1.31 -5.18
C SER A 81 -7.33 2.14 -4.72
N THR A 82 -8.47 1.51 -4.39
CA THR A 82 -9.64 2.22 -3.85
C THR A 82 -9.34 2.90 -2.52
N ILE A 83 -8.52 2.28 -1.66
CA ILE A 83 -8.04 2.93 -0.42
C ILE A 83 -7.24 4.20 -0.77
N GLY A 84 -6.34 4.13 -1.75
CA GLY A 84 -5.56 5.29 -2.20
C GLY A 84 -6.42 6.41 -2.75
N ILE A 85 -7.36 6.07 -3.63
CA ILE A 85 -8.31 7.03 -4.20
C ILE A 85 -9.14 7.69 -3.09
N ALA A 86 -9.69 6.89 -2.17
CA ALA A 86 -10.49 7.41 -1.06
C ALA A 86 -9.68 8.36 -0.17
N VAL A 87 -8.43 8.02 0.14
CA VAL A 87 -7.53 8.89 0.92
C VAL A 87 -7.35 10.25 0.23
N GLU A 88 -7.07 10.28 -1.07
CA GLU A 88 -6.87 11.55 -1.80
C GLU A 88 -8.12 12.43 -1.82
N PHE A 89 -9.30 11.84 -1.96
CA PHE A 89 -10.56 12.59 -1.86
C PHE A 89 -10.87 13.06 -0.44
N LEU A 90 -10.51 12.27 0.58
CA LEU A 90 -10.78 12.59 1.98
C LEU A 90 -9.79 13.60 2.56
N GLN A 91 -8.56 13.69 2.04
CA GLN A 91 -7.53 14.62 2.51
C GLN A 91 -8.02 16.07 2.65
N PRO A 92 -8.61 16.71 1.60
CA PRO A 92 -9.13 18.08 1.70
C PRO A 92 -10.43 18.19 2.49
N VAL A 93 -11.15 17.07 2.71
CA VAL A 93 -12.41 17.04 3.48
C VAL A 93 -12.12 16.98 4.98
N LEU A 94 -11.11 16.21 5.38
CA LEU A 94 -10.78 15.93 6.78
C LEU A 94 -9.66 16.83 7.34
N THR A 95 -8.95 17.56 6.48
CA THR A 95 -7.84 18.42 6.91
C THR A 95 -7.85 19.78 6.19
N MET A 96 -7.28 20.80 6.83
CA MET A 96 -7.17 22.16 6.26
C MET A 96 -5.85 22.40 5.51
N TYR A 97 -4.92 21.45 5.53
CA TYR A 97 -3.55 21.61 5.03
C TYR A 97 -3.15 20.60 3.95
N ARG A 98 -3.93 19.52 3.75
CA ARG A 98 -3.77 18.64 2.60
C ARG A 98 -4.68 19.09 1.46
N LYS A 99 -4.26 18.80 0.24
CA LYS A 99 -5.01 19.11 -0.99
C LYS A 99 -5.10 17.83 -1.80
N PHE A 100 -6.18 17.71 -2.57
CA PHE A 100 -6.31 16.66 -3.56
C PHE A 100 -5.15 16.72 -4.57
N GLU A 101 -4.49 15.59 -4.80
CA GLU A 101 -3.49 15.46 -5.86
C GLU A 101 -3.68 14.19 -6.71
N TRP A 102 -3.94 14.39 -8.00
CA TRP A 102 -4.13 13.27 -8.94
C TRP A 102 -2.86 12.43 -9.12
N MET A 103 -1.67 13.04 -9.02
CA MET A 103 -0.40 12.32 -9.11
C MET A 103 -0.17 11.42 -7.90
N ASP A 104 -0.73 11.72 -6.72
CA ASP A 104 -0.72 10.79 -5.60
C ASP A 104 -1.59 9.57 -5.86
N MET A 105 -2.76 9.74 -6.50
CA MET A 105 -3.58 8.60 -6.92
C MET A 105 -2.81 7.67 -7.88
N VAL A 106 -2.04 8.25 -8.80
CA VAL A 106 -1.17 7.51 -9.73
C VAL A 106 -0.04 6.81 -8.98
N ALA A 107 0.66 7.51 -8.09
CA ALA A 107 1.74 6.96 -7.26
C ALA A 107 1.25 5.82 -6.37
N ASN A 108 0.09 5.99 -5.73
CA ASN A 108 -0.58 4.97 -4.92
C ASN A 108 -0.86 3.71 -5.75
N THR A 109 -1.48 3.89 -6.92
CA THR A 109 -1.82 2.76 -7.81
C THR A 109 -0.58 2.07 -8.37
N ALA A 110 0.45 2.82 -8.75
CA ALA A 110 1.73 2.28 -9.18
C ALA A 110 2.42 1.49 -8.06
N GLY A 111 2.36 2.00 -6.83
CA GLY A 111 2.77 1.29 -5.62
C GLY A 111 2.06 -0.05 -5.49
N VAL A 112 0.72 -0.07 -5.52
CA VAL A 112 -0.06 -1.32 -5.44
C VAL A 112 0.41 -2.32 -6.50
N LEU A 113 0.51 -1.92 -7.77
CA LEU A 113 1.00 -2.78 -8.85
C LEU A 113 2.39 -3.36 -8.57
N LEU A 114 3.32 -2.53 -8.09
CA LEU A 114 4.66 -2.95 -7.69
C LEU A 114 4.60 -3.99 -6.56
N GLY A 115 3.79 -3.76 -5.53
CA GLY A 115 3.59 -4.70 -4.42
C GLY A 115 3.08 -6.07 -4.87
N LEU A 116 2.09 -6.08 -5.77
CA LEU A 116 1.54 -7.32 -6.36
C LEU A 116 2.58 -8.05 -7.22
N TYR A 117 3.37 -7.29 -8.00
CA TYR A 117 4.47 -7.83 -8.79
C TYR A 117 5.55 -8.47 -7.90
N ILE A 118 6.00 -7.77 -6.86
CA ILE A 118 6.98 -8.28 -5.89
C ILE A 118 6.48 -9.58 -5.27
N PHE A 119 5.22 -9.63 -4.81
CA PHE A 119 4.66 -10.85 -4.23
C PHE A 119 4.68 -12.02 -5.24
N LYS A 120 4.26 -11.79 -6.49
CA LYS A 120 4.28 -12.80 -7.55
C LYS A 120 5.70 -13.28 -7.84
N TRP A 121 6.68 -12.37 -7.89
CA TRP A 121 8.08 -12.66 -8.14
C TRP A 121 8.73 -13.46 -7.00
N LEU A 122 8.49 -13.08 -5.74
CA LEU A 122 8.96 -13.84 -4.58
C LEU A 122 8.44 -15.27 -4.59
N ARG A 123 7.18 -15.45 -5.00
CA ARG A 123 6.53 -16.76 -5.06
C ARG A 123 7.01 -17.63 -6.22
N SER A 124 7.33 -17.05 -7.38
CA SER A 124 7.85 -17.83 -8.52
C SER A 124 9.26 -18.36 -8.27
N ARG A 125 10.00 -17.72 -7.38
CA ARG A 125 11.40 -18.03 -7.08
C ARG A 125 11.59 -19.12 -6.00
N ARG A 126 10.54 -19.68 -5.38
CA ARG A 126 10.62 -20.70 -4.29
C ARG A 126 11.52 -20.33 -3.09
N TYR A 127 11.92 -19.06 -2.93
CA TYR A 127 12.88 -18.65 -1.90
C TYR A 127 12.27 -18.33 -0.51
N PHE A 128 10.95 -18.43 -0.34
CA PHE A 128 10.32 -18.13 0.95
C PHE A 128 9.34 -19.22 1.35
N ASP A 129 9.77 -20.07 2.27
CA ASP A 129 8.86 -20.68 3.23
C ASP A 129 8.11 -19.52 3.93
N LEU A 130 6.78 -19.54 3.86
CA LEU A 130 5.88 -18.48 4.34
C LEU A 130 5.91 -18.26 5.86
N ASN A 131 6.92 -18.80 6.54
CA ASN A 131 7.13 -18.78 7.99
C ASN A 131 8.03 -17.62 8.48
N ILE A 132 8.64 -16.85 7.58
CA ILE A 132 9.51 -15.72 7.97
C ILE A 132 8.86 -14.42 7.48
N LEU A 133 8.02 -13.83 8.36
CA LEU A 133 7.50 -12.46 8.46
C LEU A 133 6.15 -12.48 9.19
#